data_AF-A0A975GEF0-F1
#
_entry.id   AF-A0A975GEF0-F1
#
_cell.length_a   1.000
_cell.length_b   1.000
_cell.length_c   1.000
_cell.angle_alpha   90.00
_cell.angle_beta   90.00
_cell.angle_gamma   90.00
#
_symmetry.space_group_name_H-M   'P 1'
#
loop_
_entity.id
_entity.type
_entity.pdbx_description
1 polymer ?
#
loop_
_entity_poly.entity_id
_entity_poly.type
_entity_poly.pdbx_seq_one_letter_code
_entity_poly.pdbx_strand_id
1 'polypeptide(L)'
;MKINIPSCARCSYKPSDRVCSSENGKAPDSCPTLNKKELIEKSLKEYEIPEILEFTKNAAIQEAEGYGDRELGYAHVRPCKTRIEEIMEFSKKMKYKRLGLAFCIGLRAEAKTAEKIFSSRGFEVVSAVCKSGRITKDRIGLTREQQIAMDKDETMCNPILQAMILNDEKTDFNILLGLCVGHDSLFLKYAQAPCTVLAVKDRVLGHNPLAAVYNAQSYYRSIV
;
A
#
# COMPACT_ATOMS: atom_id res chain seq x y z
N MET A 1 -21.66 -1.80 29.60
CA MET A 1 -21.03 -2.91 28.86
C MET A 1 -19.73 -2.41 28.27
N LYS A 2 -18.57 -3.04 28.59
CA LYS A 2 -17.32 -2.72 27.88
C LYS A 2 -17.54 -3.08 26.41
N ILE A 3 -17.43 -2.11 25.51
CA ILE A 3 -17.44 -2.39 24.08
C ILE A 3 -16.20 -3.25 23.83
N ASN A 4 -16.39 -4.50 23.37
CA ASN A 4 -15.31 -5.38 22.92
C ASN A 4 -14.73 -4.84 21.61
N ILE A 5 -14.00 -3.73 21.70
CA ILE A 5 -13.31 -3.08 20.59
C ILE A 5 -12.15 -3.99 20.15
N PRO A 6 -12.05 -4.36 18.86
CA PRO A 6 -10.94 -5.17 18.36
C PRO A 6 -9.58 -4.56 18.69
N SER A 7 -8.67 -5.38 19.26
CA SER A 7 -7.33 -4.93 19.68
C SER A 7 -6.24 -5.95 19.38
N CYS A 8 -6.20 -6.47 18.14
CA CYS A 8 -5.27 -7.54 17.72
C CYS A 8 -3.79 -7.26 18.03
N ALA A 9 -3.35 -6.00 17.90
CA ALA A 9 -1.98 -5.59 18.21
C ALA A 9 -1.58 -5.77 19.69
N ARG A 10 -2.56 -5.96 20.58
CA ARG A 10 -2.37 -6.21 22.02
C ARG A 10 -2.61 -7.68 22.40
N CYS A 11 -2.77 -8.58 21.43
CA CYS A 11 -2.98 -10.01 21.71
C CYS A 11 -1.75 -10.59 22.41
N SER A 12 -1.92 -11.07 23.64
CA SER A 12 -0.84 -11.59 24.49
C SER A 12 -0.46 -13.05 24.21
N TYR A 13 -1.25 -13.78 23.42
CA TYR A 13 -0.97 -15.17 23.08
C TYR A 13 0.13 -15.27 22.00
N LYS A 14 0.96 -16.31 22.11
CA LYS A 14 1.98 -16.64 21.10
C LYS A 14 1.29 -16.95 19.76
N PRO A 15 1.91 -16.64 18.60
CA PRO A 15 1.30 -16.88 17.29
C PRO A 15 0.72 -18.28 17.09
N SER A 16 1.44 -19.32 17.52
CA SER A 16 1.00 -20.73 17.46
C SER A 16 -0.26 -21.04 18.29
N ASP A 17 -0.51 -20.24 19.32
CA ASP A 17 -1.58 -20.49 20.29
C ASP A 17 -2.80 -19.60 19.99
N ARG A 18 -2.82 -18.81 18.91
CA ARG A 18 -3.91 -17.88 18.61
C ARG A 18 -5.03 -18.56 17.82
N VAL A 19 -6.28 -18.27 18.17
CA VAL A 19 -7.46 -18.79 17.43
C VAL A 19 -7.47 -18.40 15.95
N CYS A 20 -6.84 -17.28 15.59
CA CYS A 20 -6.73 -16.85 14.19
C CYS A 20 -5.71 -17.66 13.37
N SER A 21 -4.99 -18.59 13.99
CA SER A 21 -3.96 -19.41 13.36
C SER A 21 -4.14 -20.91 13.65
N SER A 22 -5.03 -21.27 14.58
CA SER A 22 -5.27 -22.64 14.99
C SER A 22 -6.71 -22.80 15.46
N GLU A 23 -7.39 -23.86 15.00
CA GLU A 23 -8.81 -24.12 15.26
C GLU A 23 -9.16 -24.10 16.76
N ASN A 24 -8.30 -24.69 17.59
CA ASN A 24 -8.44 -24.74 19.05
C ASN A 24 -7.59 -23.69 19.78
N GLY A 25 -7.22 -22.60 19.11
CA GLY A 25 -6.38 -21.55 19.68
C GLY A 25 -7.09 -20.68 20.72
N LYS A 26 -6.29 -19.96 21.51
CA LYS A 26 -6.71 -19.01 22.54
C LYS A 26 -6.99 -17.64 21.93
N ALA A 27 -7.85 -16.87 22.60
CA ALA A 27 -8.21 -15.52 22.20
C ALA A 27 -8.50 -14.63 23.42
N PRO A 28 -8.16 -13.33 23.35
CA PRO A 28 -8.64 -12.36 24.33
C PRO A 28 -10.12 -12.02 24.06
N ASP A 29 -10.80 -11.44 25.06
CA ASP A 29 -12.20 -11.00 24.94
C ASP A 29 -12.44 -10.02 23.79
N SER A 30 -11.39 -9.29 23.36
CA SER A 30 -11.42 -8.34 22.24
C SER A 30 -11.18 -8.97 20.86
N CYS A 31 -11.03 -10.29 20.76
CA CYS A 31 -10.65 -10.95 19.51
C CYS A 31 -11.76 -10.81 18.44
N PRO A 32 -11.48 -10.24 17.24
CA PRO A 32 -12.50 -10.11 16.21
C PRO A 32 -12.90 -11.47 15.62
N THR A 33 -12.02 -12.47 15.61
CA THR A 33 -12.34 -13.83 15.13
C THR A 33 -13.54 -14.43 15.87
N LEU A 34 -13.65 -14.20 17.19
CA LEU A 34 -14.77 -14.71 17.98
C LEU A 34 -15.99 -13.77 17.96
N ASN A 35 -15.75 -12.47 17.94
CA ASN A 35 -16.78 -11.46 18.19
C ASN A 35 -17.38 -10.82 16.94
N LYS A 36 -16.83 -11.08 15.74
CA LYS A 36 -17.26 -10.44 14.47
C LYS A 36 -17.75 -11.46 13.44
N LYS A 37 -18.42 -12.53 13.88
CA LYS A 37 -18.94 -13.63 13.01
C LYS A 37 -19.73 -13.12 11.80
N GLU A 38 -20.64 -12.17 12.01
CA GLU A 38 -21.43 -11.59 10.92
C GLU A 38 -20.56 -10.88 9.86
N LEU A 39 -19.51 -10.16 10.28
CA LEU A 39 -18.59 -9.52 9.34
C LEU A 39 -17.72 -10.54 8.59
N ILE A 40 -17.35 -11.65 9.26
CA ILE A 40 -16.63 -12.75 8.60
C ILE A 40 -17.50 -13.31 7.48
N GLU A 41 -18.75 -13.66 7.76
CA GLU A 41 -19.69 -14.16 6.75
C GLU A 41 -19.91 -13.16 5.61
N LYS A 42 -20.09 -11.87 5.92
CA LYS A 42 -20.20 -10.82 4.88
C LYS A 42 -18.95 -10.73 4.02
N SER A 43 -17.76 -10.78 4.61
CA SER A 43 -16.50 -10.73 3.86
C SER A 43 -16.29 -11.94 2.96
N LEU A 44 -16.77 -13.12 3.36
CA LEU A 44 -16.68 -14.33 2.54
C LEU A 44 -17.54 -14.23 1.28
N LYS A 45 -18.70 -13.57 1.37
CA LYS A 45 -19.56 -13.32 0.19
C LYS A 45 -18.91 -12.40 -0.83
N GLU A 46 -18.07 -11.44 -0.41
CA GLU A 46 -17.32 -10.60 -1.36
C GLU A 46 -16.35 -11.43 -2.21
N TYR A 47 -15.77 -12.50 -1.65
CA TYR A 47 -14.93 -13.43 -2.41
C TYR A 47 -15.71 -14.32 -3.38
N GLU A 48 -17.05 -14.29 -3.38
CA GLU A 48 -17.86 -14.97 -4.40
C GLU A 48 -17.95 -14.16 -5.71
N ILE A 49 -17.64 -12.85 -5.65
CA ILE A 49 -17.58 -11.99 -6.84
C ILE A 49 -16.40 -12.44 -7.72
N PRO A 50 -16.61 -12.80 -9.00
CA PRO A 50 -15.57 -13.44 -9.81
C PRO A 50 -14.24 -12.68 -9.90
N GLU A 51 -14.30 -11.35 -10.09
CA GLU A 51 -13.10 -10.51 -10.19
C GLU A 51 -12.33 -10.42 -8.86
N ILE A 52 -13.04 -10.38 -7.73
CA ILE A 52 -12.45 -10.37 -6.39
C ILE A 52 -11.83 -11.74 -6.08
N LEU A 53 -12.51 -12.83 -6.46
CA LEU A 53 -12.01 -14.18 -6.31
C LEU A 53 -10.71 -14.40 -7.10
N GLU A 54 -10.68 -13.96 -8.36
CA GLU A 54 -9.48 -14.05 -9.21
C GLU A 54 -8.33 -13.23 -8.62
N PHE A 55 -8.59 -11.98 -8.23
CA PHE A 55 -7.60 -11.12 -7.60
C PHE A 55 -7.04 -11.75 -6.33
N THR A 56 -7.91 -12.26 -5.46
CA THR A 56 -7.53 -12.88 -4.17
C THR A 56 -6.68 -14.13 -4.37
N LYS A 57 -7.08 -15.01 -5.30
CA LYS A 57 -6.30 -16.22 -5.63
C LYS A 57 -4.92 -15.87 -6.14
N ASN A 58 -4.83 -14.94 -7.10
CA ASN A 58 -3.54 -14.52 -7.64
C ASN A 58 -2.67 -13.79 -6.60
N ALA A 59 -3.26 -13.06 -5.67
CA ALA A 59 -2.54 -12.41 -4.59
C ALA A 59 -1.93 -13.43 -3.62
N ALA A 60 -2.70 -14.45 -3.22
CA ALA A 60 -2.22 -15.54 -2.37
C ALA A 60 -1.13 -16.38 -3.07
N ILE A 61 -1.28 -16.66 -4.36
CA ILE A 61 -0.26 -17.34 -5.16
C ILE A 61 1.02 -16.48 -5.23
N GLN A 62 0.88 -15.18 -5.49
CA GLN A 62 2.02 -14.27 -5.56
C GLN A 62 2.78 -14.18 -4.23
N GLU A 63 2.06 -14.11 -3.11
CA GLU A 63 2.67 -14.15 -1.77
C GLU A 63 3.53 -15.41 -1.62
N ALA A 64 2.96 -16.58 -1.92
CA ALA A 64 3.67 -17.85 -1.80
C ALA A 64 4.89 -17.91 -2.73
N GLU A 65 4.79 -17.37 -3.95
CA GLU A 65 5.88 -17.28 -4.92
C GLU A 65 6.93 -16.22 -4.59
N GLY A 66 6.67 -15.32 -3.62
CA GLY A 66 7.66 -14.42 -3.05
C GLY A 66 8.71 -15.14 -2.20
N TYR A 67 8.47 -16.41 -1.87
CA TYR A 67 9.35 -17.26 -1.07
C TYR A 67 9.93 -18.43 -1.87
N GLY A 68 11.23 -18.65 -1.69
CA GLY A 68 11.98 -19.80 -2.22
C GLY A 68 12.15 -20.91 -1.18
N ASP A 69 12.67 -22.04 -1.65
CA ASP A 69 13.09 -23.21 -0.86
C ASP A 69 11.94 -23.84 -0.02
N ARG A 70 10.69 -23.62 -0.44
CA ARG A 70 9.48 -24.09 0.27
C ARG A 70 9.38 -25.62 0.31
N GLU A 71 9.87 -26.27 -0.74
CA GLU A 71 9.93 -27.72 -0.90
C GLU A 71 10.87 -28.40 0.12
N LEU A 72 11.78 -27.64 0.74
CA LEU A 72 12.69 -28.13 1.78
C LEU A 72 12.07 -28.06 3.19
N GLY A 73 10.85 -27.53 3.32
CA GLY A 73 10.13 -27.38 4.60
C GLY A 73 10.23 -25.96 5.18
N TYR A 74 9.28 -25.60 6.07
CA TYR A 74 9.07 -24.22 6.52
C TYR A 74 10.31 -23.54 7.14
N ALA A 75 11.20 -24.32 7.78
CA ALA A 75 12.44 -23.81 8.37
C ALA A 75 13.45 -23.27 7.34
N HIS A 76 13.34 -23.67 6.06
CA HIS A 76 14.21 -23.24 4.96
C HIS A 76 13.60 -22.13 4.11
N VAL A 77 12.32 -21.78 4.36
CA VAL A 77 11.60 -20.74 3.62
C VAL A 77 12.33 -19.41 3.74
N ARG A 78 12.63 -18.79 2.59
CA ARG A 78 13.27 -17.47 2.55
C ARG A 78 12.65 -16.55 1.50
N PRO A 79 12.56 -15.23 1.76
CA PRO A 79 12.16 -14.29 0.74
C PRO A 79 13.16 -14.30 -0.42
N CYS A 80 12.68 -14.31 -1.65
CA CYS A 80 13.51 -14.40 -2.85
C CYS A 80 13.19 -13.36 -3.93
N LYS A 81 12.20 -12.50 -3.71
CA LYS A 81 11.76 -11.47 -4.66
C LYS A 81 11.63 -10.10 -4.02
N THR A 82 11.91 -9.08 -4.79
CA THR A 82 11.64 -7.68 -4.44
C THR A 82 10.19 -7.32 -4.75
N ARG A 83 9.68 -6.27 -4.11
CA ARG A 83 8.33 -5.74 -4.39
C ARG A 83 8.12 -5.36 -5.86
N ILE A 84 9.16 -4.90 -6.56
CA ILE A 84 9.08 -4.57 -7.99
C ILE A 84 8.85 -5.84 -8.82
N GLU A 85 9.57 -6.92 -8.53
CA GLU A 85 9.38 -8.22 -9.18
C GLU A 85 7.97 -8.77 -8.91
N GLU A 86 7.52 -8.73 -7.65
CA GLU A 86 6.18 -9.15 -7.28
C GLU A 86 5.09 -8.38 -8.03
N ILE A 87 5.21 -7.05 -8.17
CA ILE A 87 4.27 -6.24 -8.94
C ILE A 87 4.21 -6.71 -10.40
N MET A 88 5.37 -6.89 -11.05
CA MET A 88 5.41 -7.32 -12.44
C MET A 88 4.81 -8.72 -12.64
N GLU A 89 5.09 -9.65 -11.74
CA GLU A 89 4.56 -11.01 -11.81
C GLU A 89 3.05 -11.05 -11.53
N PHE A 90 2.59 -10.31 -10.52
CA PHE A 90 1.18 -10.20 -10.20
C PHE A 90 0.40 -9.57 -11.35
N SER A 91 0.89 -8.46 -11.91
CA SER A 91 0.26 -7.82 -13.06
C SER A 91 0.16 -8.75 -14.27
N LYS A 92 1.15 -9.63 -14.49
CA LYS A 92 1.07 -10.67 -15.54
C LYS A 92 0.01 -11.72 -15.25
N LYS A 93 -0.09 -12.22 -14.01
CA LYS A 93 -1.13 -13.19 -13.59
C LYS A 93 -2.54 -12.62 -13.79
N MET A 94 -2.70 -11.33 -13.47
CA MET A 94 -3.95 -10.60 -13.68
C MET A 94 -4.17 -10.15 -15.13
N LYS A 95 -3.25 -10.46 -16.04
CA LYS A 95 -3.28 -10.09 -17.47
C LYS A 95 -3.35 -8.57 -17.72
N TYR A 96 -2.94 -7.77 -16.74
CA TYR A 96 -2.88 -6.32 -16.84
C TYR A 96 -1.86 -5.89 -17.91
N LYS A 97 -2.20 -4.82 -18.62
CA LYS A 97 -1.41 -4.24 -19.71
C LYS A 97 -0.96 -2.84 -19.38
N ARG A 98 -1.84 -2.03 -18.80
CA ARG A 98 -1.59 -0.63 -18.50
C ARG A 98 -1.44 -0.41 -17.00
N LEU A 99 -0.25 0.00 -16.58
CA LEU A 99 0.06 0.31 -15.18
C LEU A 99 0.04 1.82 -14.96
N GLY A 100 -0.66 2.27 -13.93
CA GLY A 100 -0.60 3.65 -13.48
C GLY A 100 0.55 3.87 -12.49
N LEU A 101 1.33 4.92 -12.67
CA LEU A 101 2.41 5.31 -11.77
C LEU A 101 2.13 6.72 -11.21
N ALA A 102 1.58 6.77 -9.99
CA ALA A 102 1.34 8.01 -9.27
C ALA A 102 2.52 8.31 -8.34
N PHE A 103 3.24 9.40 -8.56
CA PHE A 103 4.48 9.65 -7.82
C PHE A 103 4.65 11.09 -7.34
N CYS A 104 5.44 11.26 -6.28
CA CYS A 104 5.79 12.59 -5.78
C CYS A 104 6.90 13.22 -6.63
N ILE A 105 6.83 14.54 -6.86
CA ILE A 105 7.87 15.30 -7.57
C ILE A 105 9.27 15.15 -6.95
N GLY A 106 9.36 14.89 -5.64
CA GLY A 106 10.63 14.63 -4.96
C GLY A 106 11.25 13.27 -5.27
N LEU A 107 10.52 12.35 -5.93
CA LEU A 107 10.99 11.02 -6.34
C LEU A 107 10.98 10.88 -7.87
N ARG A 108 11.28 11.96 -8.61
CA ARG A 108 11.25 11.95 -10.08
C ARG A 108 12.25 10.97 -10.69
N ALA A 109 13.44 10.83 -10.09
CA ALA A 109 14.47 9.94 -10.60
C ALA A 109 14.07 8.48 -10.40
N GLU A 110 13.53 8.14 -9.24
CA GLU A 110 13.01 6.83 -8.86
C GLU A 110 11.81 6.47 -9.73
N ALA A 111 10.89 7.42 -9.95
CA ALA A 111 9.74 7.22 -10.84
C ALA A 111 10.19 6.92 -12.28
N LYS A 112 11.17 7.66 -12.80
CA LYS A 112 11.77 7.40 -14.12
C LYS A 112 12.41 6.01 -14.21
N THR A 113 13.07 5.56 -13.15
CA THR A 113 13.67 4.22 -13.10
C THR A 113 12.60 3.14 -13.03
N ALA A 114 11.58 3.31 -12.19
CA ALA A 114 10.46 2.38 -12.07
C ALA A 114 9.68 2.25 -13.39
N GLU A 115 9.36 3.37 -14.04
CA GLU A 115 8.73 3.41 -15.36
C GLU A 115 9.55 2.60 -16.38
N LYS A 116 10.85 2.86 -16.51
CA LYS A 116 11.72 2.09 -17.41
C LYS A 116 11.72 0.60 -17.12
N ILE A 117 11.76 0.21 -15.84
CA ILE A 117 11.71 -1.21 -15.46
C ILE A 117 10.40 -1.82 -15.96
N PHE A 118 9.26 -1.22 -15.65
CA PHE A 118 7.96 -1.76 -16.06
C PHE A 118 7.77 -1.77 -17.58
N SER A 119 8.09 -0.67 -18.26
CA SER A 119 8.00 -0.56 -19.73
C SER A 119 8.90 -1.58 -20.44
N SER A 120 10.13 -1.83 -19.92
CA SER A 120 11.02 -2.86 -20.47
C SER A 120 10.48 -4.29 -20.36
N ARG A 121 9.46 -4.52 -19.52
CA ARG A 121 8.78 -5.81 -19.37
C ARG A 121 7.45 -5.89 -20.12
N GLY A 122 7.18 -4.93 -21.00
CA GLY A 122 6.04 -4.95 -21.91
C GLY A 122 4.74 -4.37 -21.34
N PHE A 123 4.82 -3.65 -20.22
CA PHE A 123 3.68 -2.87 -19.71
C PHE A 123 3.62 -1.50 -20.38
N GLU A 124 2.42 -1.01 -20.64
CA GLU A 124 2.19 0.39 -20.95
C GLU A 124 2.13 1.17 -19.64
N VAL A 125 2.99 2.16 -19.44
CA VAL A 125 3.04 2.92 -18.17
C VAL A 125 2.49 4.32 -18.37
N VAL A 126 1.39 4.61 -17.68
CA VAL A 126 0.85 5.97 -17.56
C VAL A 126 1.35 6.57 -16.26
N SER A 127 1.92 7.77 -16.29
CA SER A 127 2.49 8.37 -15.09
C SER A 127 1.91 9.75 -14.78
N ALA A 128 1.68 10.02 -13.49
CA ALA A 128 1.16 11.28 -13.01
C ALA A 128 1.98 11.78 -11.81
N VAL A 129 2.57 12.97 -11.93
CA VAL A 129 3.33 13.62 -10.85
C VAL A 129 2.42 14.41 -9.91
N CYS A 130 2.75 14.46 -8.62
CA CYS A 130 1.89 15.09 -7.62
C CYS A 130 1.59 16.58 -7.85
N LYS A 131 2.42 17.31 -8.61
CA LYS A 131 2.23 18.74 -8.91
C LYS A 131 1.45 18.98 -10.22
N SER A 132 0.93 17.94 -10.87
CA SER A 132 0.09 18.06 -12.06
C SER A 132 -1.04 19.07 -11.85
N GLY A 133 -1.32 19.87 -12.88
CA GLY A 133 -2.30 20.97 -12.83
C GLY A 133 -1.77 22.31 -12.31
N ARG A 134 -0.58 22.35 -11.67
CA ARG A 134 0.08 23.59 -11.21
C ARG A 134 -0.83 24.52 -10.38
N ILE A 135 -1.70 23.93 -9.55
CA ILE A 135 -2.59 24.70 -8.68
C ILE A 135 -1.83 25.16 -7.44
N THR A 136 -1.95 26.42 -7.05
CA THR A 136 -1.30 26.98 -5.87
C THR A 136 -2.06 26.67 -4.58
N LYS A 137 -1.37 26.70 -3.44
CA LYS A 137 -1.94 26.35 -2.12
C LYS A 137 -2.95 27.37 -1.59
N ASP A 138 -2.87 28.63 -1.99
CA ASP A 138 -3.84 29.68 -1.67
C ASP A 138 -5.25 29.36 -2.19
N ARG A 139 -5.37 28.61 -3.30
CA ARG A 139 -6.67 28.17 -3.84
C ARG A 139 -7.47 27.32 -2.86
N ILE A 140 -6.80 26.61 -1.95
CA ILE A 140 -7.43 25.80 -0.91
C ILE A 140 -7.42 26.48 0.46
N GLY A 141 -7.16 27.79 0.50
CA GLY A 141 -7.21 28.61 1.71
C GLY A 141 -5.99 28.48 2.63
N LEU A 142 -4.85 27.96 2.14
CA LEU A 142 -3.63 27.93 2.96
C LEU A 142 -2.95 29.30 2.99
N THR A 143 -2.63 29.74 4.20
CA THR A 143 -1.83 30.95 4.48
C THR A 143 -0.37 30.74 4.05
N ARG A 144 0.42 31.82 4.06
CA ARG A 144 1.81 31.76 3.63
C ARG A 144 2.70 30.97 4.58
N GLU A 145 2.44 31.11 5.87
CA GLU A 145 3.16 30.47 6.97
C GLU A 145 2.94 28.95 6.99
N GLN A 146 1.85 28.48 6.37
CA GLN A 146 1.53 27.06 6.19
C GLN A 146 2.19 26.45 4.93
N GLN A 147 2.94 27.25 4.16
CA GLN A 147 3.65 26.81 2.97
C GLN A 147 5.13 26.55 3.28
N ILE A 148 5.75 25.67 2.49
CA ILE A 148 7.18 25.37 2.58
C ILE A 148 7.98 26.57 2.06
N ALA A 149 7.52 27.15 0.95
CA ALA A 149 8.11 28.34 0.37
C ALA A 149 7.30 29.57 0.82
N MET A 150 7.82 30.28 1.83
CA MET A 150 7.19 31.47 2.41
C MET A 150 7.43 32.74 1.58
N ASP A 151 8.24 32.68 0.53
CA ASP A 151 8.70 33.81 -0.27
C ASP A 151 8.22 33.78 -1.74
N LYS A 152 7.84 32.61 -2.28
CA LYS A 152 7.30 32.45 -3.65
C LYS A 152 6.10 31.51 -3.72
N ASP A 153 5.26 31.62 -4.74
CA ASP A 153 4.10 30.75 -4.94
C ASP A 153 4.45 29.26 -4.83
N GLU A 154 3.77 28.53 -3.96
CA GLU A 154 3.94 27.09 -3.82
C GLU A 154 2.77 26.34 -4.48
N THR A 155 3.07 25.61 -5.54
CA THR A 155 2.12 24.65 -6.14
C THR A 155 1.76 23.58 -5.12
N MET A 156 0.48 23.27 -4.92
CA MET A 156 0.00 22.18 -4.09
C MET A 156 0.19 20.82 -4.75
N CYS A 157 0.16 19.75 -3.97
CA CYS A 157 0.02 18.41 -4.53
C CYS A 157 -1.45 18.14 -4.82
N ASN A 158 -1.79 17.56 -5.97
CA ASN A 158 -3.16 17.23 -6.36
C ASN A 158 -3.34 15.72 -6.62
N PRO A 159 -3.45 14.90 -5.55
CA PRO A 159 -3.55 13.45 -5.65
C PRO A 159 -4.89 13.00 -6.24
N ILE A 160 -5.95 13.82 -6.09
CA ILE A 160 -7.24 13.57 -6.73
C ILE A 160 -7.08 13.66 -8.24
N LEU A 161 -6.40 14.68 -8.76
CA LEU A 161 -6.09 14.78 -10.18
C LEU A 161 -5.18 13.63 -10.65
N GLN A 162 -4.20 13.21 -9.85
CA GLN A 162 -3.41 12.02 -10.21
C GLN A 162 -4.30 10.79 -10.40
N ALA A 163 -5.23 10.52 -9.47
CA ALA A 163 -6.16 9.40 -9.61
C ALA A 163 -7.08 9.56 -10.82
N MET A 164 -7.61 10.77 -11.04
CA MET A 164 -8.48 11.06 -12.20
C MET A 164 -7.78 10.88 -13.54
N ILE A 165 -6.51 11.28 -13.66
CA ILE A 165 -5.71 11.04 -14.87
C ILE A 165 -5.58 9.53 -15.12
N LEU A 166 -5.26 8.74 -14.10
CA LEU A 166 -5.08 7.28 -14.28
C LEU A 166 -6.41 6.56 -14.56
N ASN A 167 -7.52 7.04 -13.98
CA ASN A 167 -8.86 6.56 -14.30
C ASN A 167 -9.25 6.89 -15.75
N ASP A 168 -8.98 8.11 -16.21
CA ASP A 168 -9.27 8.57 -17.58
C ASP A 168 -8.48 7.75 -18.63
N GLU A 169 -7.22 7.44 -18.30
CA GLU A 169 -6.35 6.57 -19.10
C GLU A 169 -6.66 5.06 -18.91
N LYS A 170 -7.65 4.72 -18.08
CA LYS A 170 -8.13 3.34 -17.86
C LYS A 170 -7.00 2.38 -17.50
N THR A 171 -6.15 2.77 -16.55
CA THR A 171 -5.09 1.90 -16.02
C THR A 171 -5.71 0.68 -15.34
N ASP A 172 -5.09 -0.49 -15.48
CA ASP A 172 -5.56 -1.73 -14.87
C ASP A 172 -5.13 -1.86 -13.39
N PHE A 173 -3.97 -1.29 -13.05
CA PHE A 173 -3.39 -1.37 -11.71
C PHE A 173 -2.49 -0.17 -11.41
N ASN A 174 -2.68 0.43 -10.23
CA ASN A 174 -2.02 1.67 -9.85
C ASN A 174 -0.91 1.44 -8.82
N ILE A 175 0.26 2.03 -9.08
CA ILE A 175 1.45 1.95 -8.24
C ILE A 175 1.73 3.34 -7.68
N LEU A 176 1.67 3.48 -6.36
CA LEU A 176 1.99 4.71 -5.65
C LEU A 176 3.47 4.74 -5.27
N LEU A 177 4.13 5.87 -5.54
CA LEU A 177 5.55 6.07 -5.23
C LEU A 177 5.80 7.39 -4.48
N GLY A 178 6.00 7.28 -3.18
CA GLY A 178 6.48 8.34 -2.30
C GLY A 178 5.49 9.49 -2.11
N LEU A 179 4.19 9.22 -2.18
CA LEU A 179 3.15 10.19 -1.84
C LEU A 179 3.16 10.46 -0.33
N CYS A 180 2.89 11.71 0.05
CA CYS A 180 2.83 12.15 1.44
C CYS A 180 1.59 11.58 2.15
N VAL A 181 1.68 11.42 3.48
CA VAL A 181 0.54 11.08 4.34
C VAL A 181 -0.65 11.98 4.03
N GLY A 182 -1.82 11.37 3.83
CA GLY A 182 -3.07 12.02 3.47
C GLY A 182 -3.24 12.27 1.97
N HIS A 183 -2.14 12.50 1.23
CA HIS A 183 -2.20 12.57 -0.23
C HIS A 183 -2.35 11.17 -0.85
N ASP A 184 -1.64 10.18 -0.30
CA ASP A 184 -1.84 8.77 -0.65
C ASP A 184 -3.28 8.31 -0.35
N SER A 185 -3.82 8.69 0.81
CA SER A 185 -5.19 8.35 1.21
C SER A 185 -6.23 8.94 0.27
N LEU A 186 -6.05 10.20 -0.15
CA LEU A 186 -6.91 10.81 -1.16
C LEU A 186 -6.75 10.15 -2.53
N PHE A 187 -5.55 9.79 -2.95
CA PHE A 187 -5.38 9.03 -4.20
C PHE A 187 -6.16 7.70 -4.13
N LEU A 188 -5.93 6.90 -3.08
CA LEU A 188 -6.57 5.60 -2.90
C LEU A 188 -8.10 5.69 -2.83
N LYS A 189 -8.64 6.77 -2.26
CA LYS A 189 -10.09 7.01 -2.19
C LYS A 189 -10.72 7.28 -3.55
N TYR A 190 -9.99 7.89 -4.50
CA TYR A 190 -10.52 8.31 -5.80
C TYR A 190 -10.07 7.43 -6.97
N ALA A 191 -9.10 6.54 -6.76
CA ALA A 191 -8.69 5.56 -7.76
C ALA A 191 -9.80 4.52 -7.98
N GLN A 192 -10.07 4.20 -9.25
CA GLN A 192 -11.02 3.15 -9.61
C GLN A 192 -10.35 1.78 -9.71
N ALA A 193 -9.15 1.71 -10.29
CA ALA A 193 -8.38 0.48 -10.37
C ALA A 193 -7.71 0.13 -9.02
N PRO A 194 -7.48 -1.17 -8.74
CA PRO A 194 -6.76 -1.59 -7.54
C PRO A 194 -5.37 -0.93 -7.46
N CYS A 195 -4.94 -0.68 -6.23
CA CYS A 195 -3.72 0.08 -5.95
C CYS A 195 -2.73 -0.72 -5.10
N THR A 196 -1.44 -0.47 -5.32
CA THR A 196 -0.35 -0.91 -4.45
C THR A 196 0.61 0.24 -4.19
N VAL A 197 1.34 0.17 -3.08
CA VAL A 197 2.32 1.19 -2.71
C VAL A 197 3.71 0.58 -2.84
N LEU A 198 4.52 1.13 -3.75
CA LEU A 198 5.92 0.72 -3.92
C LEU A 198 6.81 1.31 -2.82
N ALA A 199 6.59 2.58 -2.47
CA ALA A 199 7.23 3.21 -1.32
C ALA A 199 6.35 4.34 -0.77
N VAL A 200 6.36 4.55 0.55
CA VAL A 200 5.66 5.67 1.19
C VAL A 200 6.58 6.88 1.33
N LYS A 201 6.03 8.09 1.52
CA LYS A 201 6.88 9.24 1.86
C LYS A 201 7.39 9.13 3.30
N ASP A 202 8.68 8.85 3.42
CA ASP A 202 9.47 9.15 4.61
C ASP A 202 10.70 9.97 4.19
N ARG A 203 10.80 11.21 4.67
CA ARG A 203 11.90 12.12 4.31
C ARG A 203 13.17 11.84 5.10
N VAL A 204 13.04 11.25 6.29
CA VAL A 204 14.15 11.03 7.22
C VAL A 204 14.78 9.67 6.97
N LEU A 205 13.95 8.65 6.76
CA LEU A 205 14.37 7.24 6.65
C LEU A 205 14.45 6.75 5.20
N GLY A 206 14.53 7.67 4.23
CA GLY A 206 14.66 7.30 2.82
C GLY A 206 13.52 6.40 2.34
N HIS A 207 12.27 6.76 2.65
CA HIS A 207 11.07 6.02 2.28
C HIS A 207 10.88 4.65 2.97
N ASN A 208 11.61 4.39 4.07
CA ASN A 208 11.49 3.18 4.90
C ASN A 208 11.02 3.47 6.33
N PRO A 209 9.70 3.69 6.57
CA PRO A 209 9.19 4.09 7.88
C PRO A 209 9.29 2.99 8.95
N LEU A 210 9.43 1.71 8.57
CA LEU A 210 9.59 0.63 9.54
C LEU A 210 10.90 0.74 10.32
N ALA A 211 11.91 1.42 9.78
CA ALA A 211 13.14 1.69 10.51
C ALA A 211 12.91 2.52 11.79
N ALA A 212 11.90 3.40 11.83
CA ALA A 212 11.51 4.10 13.06
C ALA A 212 10.96 3.12 14.11
N VAL A 213 10.10 2.19 13.69
CA VAL A 213 9.48 1.19 14.57
C VAL A 213 10.53 0.25 15.16
N TYR A 214 11.45 -0.24 14.34
CA TYR A 214 12.53 -1.14 14.80
C TYR A 214 13.45 -0.48 15.83
N ASN A 215 13.57 0.84 15.78
CA ASN A 215 14.44 1.63 16.66
C ASN A 215 13.64 2.46 17.69
N ALA A 216 12.35 2.17 17.86
CA ALA A 216 11.44 2.92 18.72
C ALA A 216 11.81 2.79 20.21
N GLN A 217 12.48 1.71 20.60
CA GLN A 217 13.01 1.50 21.95
C GLN A 217 14.47 1.97 22.12
N SER A 218 15.05 2.65 21.12
CA SER A 218 16.45 3.09 21.13
C SER A 218 16.61 4.53 20.60
N TYR A 219 17.05 4.68 19.34
CA TYR A 219 17.36 5.96 18.71
C TYR A 219 16.13 6.84 18.52
N TYR A 220 14.94 6.24 18.36
CA TYR A 220 13.68 6.96 18.21
C TYR A 220 12.79 6.89 19.45
N ARG A 221 13.33 6.72 20.66
CA ARG A 221 12.55 6.71 21.92
C ARG A 221 11.62 7.91 22.13
N SER A 222 11.83 9.02 21.42
CA SER A 222 10.97 10.20 21.49
C SER A 222 9.64 10.06 20.75
N ILE A 223 9.43 9.00 19.96
CA ILE A 223 8.17 8.77 19.20
C ILE A 223 7.22 7.80 19.92
N VAL A 224 7.62 7.24 21.07
CA VAL A 224 6.87 6.25 21.86
C VAL A 224 6.38 6.85 23.16
#